data_AF-A0A2S6R5T0-F1
#
_entry.id   AF-A0A2S6R5T0-F1
#
_cell.length_a   1.000
_cell.length_b   1.000
_cell.length_c   1.000
_cell.angle_alpha   90.00
_cell.angle_beta   90.00
_cell.angle_gamma   90.00
#
_symmetry.space_group_name_H-M   'P 1'
#
loop_
_entity.id
_entity.type
_entity.pdbx_description
1 polymer ?
#
loop_
_entity_poly.entity_id
_entity_poly.type
_entity_poly.pdbx_seq_one_letter_code
_entity_poly.pdbx_strand_id
1 'polypeptide(L)'
;MFLWAAAHIPANGDAASVMLFGSLILFALIDQPLADARIRREEPERWAEDFAATSAIPFLAALQGKGRPSLKEIGYARMGVALVLYIVILFAHEHVIGFSALPG
;
A
#
# COMPACT_ATOMS: atom_id res chain seq x y z
N MET A 1 1.53 -2.25 2.94
CA MET A 1 1.35 -3.69 3.26
C MET A 1 -0.13 -4.08 3.34
N PHE A 2 -0.94 -3.42 4.18
CA PHE A 2 -2.37 -3.73 4.37
C PHE A 2 -3.16 -3.95 3.05
N LEU A 3 -3.19 -2.95 2.15
CA LEU A 3 -3.96 -3.02 0.90
C LEU A 3 -3.55 -4.20 0.02
N TRP A 4 -2.24 -4.46 -0.06
CA TRP A 4 -1.71 -5.56 -0.85
C TRP A 4 -2.15 -6.91 -0.26
N ALA A 5 -1.92 -7.12 1.04
CA ALA A 5 -2.31 -8.38 1.70
C ALA A 5 -3.83 -8.62 1.64
N ALA A 6 -4.64 -7.57 1.86
CA ALA A 6 -6.09 -7.65 1.74
C ALA A 6 -6.54 -8.04 0.32
N ALA A 7 -5.91 -7.50 -0.73
CA ALA A 7 -6.21 -7.85 -2.11
C ALA A 7 -5.83 -9.30 -2.48
N HIS A 8 -4.84 -9.89 -1.80
CA HIS A 8 -4.38 -11.26 -2.11
C HIS A 8 -5.24 -12.35 -1.49
N ILE A 9 -5.99 -12.06 -0.42
CA ILE A 9 -6.92 -13.03 0.18
C ILE A 9 -7.95 -13.56 -0.85
N PRO A 10 -8.77 -12.71 -1.50
CA PRO A 10 -9.75 -13.19 -2.48
C PRO A 10 -9.12 -13.74 -3.75
N ALA A 11 -7.89 -13.32 -4.10
CA ALA A 11 -7.20 -13.79 -5.30
C ALA A 11 -6.70 -15.23 -5.18
N ASN A 12 -6.30 -15.68 -3.98
CA ASN A 12 -5.79 -17.03 -3.76
C ASN A 12 -6.86 -18.00 -3.24
N GLY A 13 -7.78 -17.54 -2.38
CA GLY A 13 -8.97 -18.31 -2.00
C GLY A 13 -8.75 -19.54 -1.10
N ASP A 14 -7.53 -19.79 -0.60
CA ASP A 14 -7.19 -20.94 0.23
C ASP A 14 -6.85 -20.58 1.69
N ALA A 15 -6.86 -21.58 2.58
CA ALA A 15 -6.63 -21.40 4.01
C ALA A 15 -5.21 -20.94 4.35
N ALA A 16 -4.19 -21.39 3.61
CA ALA A 16 -2.80 -20.98 3.84
C ALA A 16 -2.61 -19.50 3.50
N SER A 17 -3.21 -19.05 2.40
CA SER A 17 -3.25 -17.64 2.01
C SER A 17 -3.93 -16.77 3.07
N VAL A 18 -5.06 -17.21 3.62
CA VAL A 18 -5.73 -16.48 4.71
C VAL A 18 -4.82 -16.34 5.93
N MET A 19 -4.11 -17.40 6.32
CA MET A 19 -3.17 -17.35 7.45
C MET A 19 -2.01 -16.38 7.17
N LEU A 20 -1.39 -16.50 5.99
CA LEU A 20 -0.26 -15.65 5.59
C LEU A 20 -0.68 -14.18 5.49
N PHE A 21 -1.63 -13.86 4.60
CA PHE A 21 -2.03 -12.47 4.36
C PHE A 21 -2.78 -11.88 5.56
N GLY A 22 -3.53 -12.69 6.30
CA GLY A 22 -4.14 -12.29 7.57
C GLY A 22 -3.09 -11.86 8.59
N SER A 23 -2.00 -12.62 8.74
CA SER A 23 -0.90 -12.23 9.63
C SER A 23 -0.23 -10.92 9.18
N LEU A 24 -0.08 -10.69 7.88
CA LEU A 24 0.48 -9.45 7.33
C LEU A 24 -0.46 -8.25 7.51
N ILE A 25 -1.78 -8.46 7.45
CA ILE A 25 -2.78 -7.44 7.78
C ILE A 25 -2.63 -7.04 9.25
N LEU A 26 -2.62 -8.01 10.17
CA LEU A 26 -2.48 -7.75 11.60
C LEU A 26 -1.15 -7.04 11.89
N PHE A 27 -0.06 -7.52 11.30
CA PHE A 27 1.24 -6.88 11.41
C PHE A 27 1.19 -5.41 10.96
N ALA A 28 0.64 -5.13 9.78
CA ALA A 28 0.54 -3.77 9.26
C ALA A 28 -0.30 -2.84 10.15
N LEU A 29 -1.38 -3.38 10.74
CA LEU A 29 -2.25 -2.61 11.64
C LEU A 29 -1.60 -2.31 12.99
N ILE A 30 -0.69 -3.16 13.46
CA ILE A 30 0.02 -2.99 14.73
C ILE A 30 1.28 -2.15 14.56
N ASP A 31 2.07 -2.43 13.52
CA ASP A 31 3.37 -1.79 13.29
C ASP A 31 3.23 -0.29 13.03
N GLN A 32 2.23 0.12 12.24
CA GLN A 32 2.03 1.51 11.85
C GLN A 32 1.81 2.46 13.05
N PRO A 33 0.85 2.21 13.99
CA PRO A 33 0.70 3.07 15.16
C PRO A 33 1.89 2.98 16.13
N LEU A 34 2.57 1.84 16.21
CA LEU A 34 3.77 1.70 17.04
C LEU A 34 4.94 2.53 16.50
N ALA A 35 5.15 2.51 15.19
CA ALA A 35 6.14 3.34 14.51
C ALA A 35 5.83 4.83 14.69
N ASP A 36 4.57 5.24 14.51
CA ASP A 36 4.15 6.63 14.73
C ASP A 36 4.37 7.07 16.19
N ALA A 37 4.05 6.21 17.16
CA ALA A 37 4.27 6.50 18.58
C ALA A 37 5.77 6.64 18.92
N ARG A 38 6.61 5.79 18.31
CA ARG A 38 8.07 5.87 18.44
C ARG A 38 8.60 7.18 17.88
N ILE A 39 8.23 7.54 16.65
CA ILE A 39 8.67 8.80 16.01
C ILE A 39 8.18 10.01 16.81
N ARG A 40 6.93 9.99 17.29
CA ARG A 40 6.40 11.07 18.15
C ARG A 40 7.21 11.26 19.43
N ARG A 41 7.73 10.18 20.02
CA ARG A 41 8.53 10.22 21.24
C ARG A 41 9.97 10.66 20.97
N GLU A 42 10.56 10.24 19.85
CA GLU A 42 11.98 10.45 19.53
C GLU A 42 12.23 11.77 18.77
N GLU A 43 11.29 12.17 17.92
CA GLU A 43 11.38 13.35 17.05
C GLU A 43 10.04 14.13 17.05
N PRO A 44 9.62 14.73 18.18
CA PRO A 44 8.28 15.30 18.34
C PRO A 44 7.98 16.47 17.40
N GLU A 45 8.97 17.32 17.11
CA GLU A 45 8.81 18.48 16.21
C GLU A 45 8.58 18.03 14.77
N ARG A 46 9.46 17.14 14.27
CA ARG A 46 9.30 16.53 12.95
C ARG A 46 8.00 15.76 12.84
N TRP A 47 7.64 14.99 13.87
CA TRP A 47 6.36 14.30 13.91
C TRP A 47 5.21 15.30 13.76
N ALA A 48 5.20 16.40 14.49
CA ALA A 48 4.13 17.41 14.41
C ALA A 48 4.03 18.05 13.01
N GLU A 49 5.16 18.34 12.36
CA GLU A 49 5.20 18.86 10.98
C GLU A 49 4.65 17.86 9.97
N ASP A 50 5.15 16.62 9.99
CA ASP A 50 4.76 15.57 9.05
C ASP A 50 3.29 15.15 9.23
N PHE A 51 2.82 15.04 10.48
CA PHE A 51 1.46 14.59 10.78
C PHE A 51 0.38 15.63 10.43
N ALA A 52 0.74 16.91 10.31
CA ALA A 52 -0.20 17.96 9.95
C ALA A 52 -0.76 17.79 8.52
N ALA A 53 0.05 17.24 7.60
CA ALA A 53 -0.27 17.12 6.19
C ALA A 53 -0.61 15.68 5.73
N THR A 54 -0.45 14.67 6.59
CA THR A 54 -0.52 13.24 6.20
C THR A 54 -1.68 12.49 6.88
N SER A 55 -1.91 11.24 6.45
CA SER A 55 -2.87 10.33 7.07
C SER A 55 -2.46 8.88 6.89
N ALA A 56 -2.68 8.09 7.94
CA ALA A 56 -2.58 6.63 7.94
C ALA A 56 -3.58 5.95 7.00
N ILE A 57 -4.72 6.60 6.72
CA ILE A 57 -5.78 6.06 5.87
C ILE A 57 -5.55 6.57 4.44
N PRO A 58 -5.47 5.67 3.43
CA PRO A 58 -5.27 6.05 2.04
C PRO A 58 -6.25 7.15 1.61
N PHE A 59 -5.72 8.20 0.98
CA PHE A 59 -6.46 9.36 0.46
C PHE A 59 -7.20 10.24 1.49
N LEU A 60 -7.25 9.87 2.77
CA LEU A 60 -8.01 10.63 3.76
C LEU A 60 -7.45 12.04 3.99
N ALA A 61 -6.12 12.23 3.95
CA ALA A 61 -5.51 13.56 4.04
C ALA A 61 -5.98 14.49 2.89
N ALA A 62 -6.14 13.95 1.68
CA ALA A 62 -6.65 14.71 0.54
C ALA A 62 -8.12 15.06 0.70
N LEU A 63 -8.95 14.09 1.14
CA LEU A 63 -10.36 14.31 1.42
C LEU A 63 -10.60 15.33 2.54
N GLN A 64 -9.70 15.38 3.53
CA GLN A 64 -9.72 16.39 4.60
C GLN A 64 -9.13 17.75 4.19
N GLY A 65 -8.67 17.89 2.95
CA GLY A 65 -8.04 19.13 2.45
C GLY A 65 -6.64 19.41 3.00
N LYS A 66 -6.04 18.46 3.74
CA LYS A 66 -4.68 18.56 4.28
C LYS A 66 -3.61 18.30 3.23
N GLY A 67 -3.93 17.45 2.25
CA GLY A 67 -3.07 17.13 1.11
C GLY A 67 -3.67 17.58 -0.22
N ARG A 68 -2.83 18.00 -1.16
CA ARG A 68 -3.23 18.32 -2.54
C ARG A 68 -2.58 17.32 -3.50
N PRO A 69 -3.15 16.12 -3.70
CA PRO A 69 -2.57 15.15 -4.63
C PRO A 69 -2.56 15.74 -6.04
N SER A 70 -1.38 15.76 -6.67
CA SER A 70 -1.18 16.32 -8.00
C SER A 70 -0.69 15.23 -8.96
N LEU A 71 -1.54 14.86 -9.91
CA LEU A 71 -1.17 13.96 -10.99
C LEU A 71 -0.03 14.55 -11.87
N LYS A 72 0.08 15.88 -11.92
CA LYS A 72 1.15 16.57 -12.64
C LYS A 72 2.52 16.36 -12.01
N GLU A 73 2.61 16.30 -10.68
CA GLU A 73 3.87 16.05 -9.96
C GLU A 73 4.41 14.64 -10.21
N ILE A 74 3.50 13.66 -10.28
CA ILE A 74 3.84 12.29 -10.67
C ILE A 74 4.31 12.27 -12.13
N GLY A 75 3.60 12.98 -13.01
CA GLY A 75 3.92 13.13 -14.43
C GLY A 75 3.38 11.99 -15.28
N TYR A 76 2.74 12.33 -16.41
CA TYR A 76 2.06 11.37 -17.29
C TYR A 76 2.99 10.28 -17.84
N ALA A 77 4.25 10.60 -18.10
CA ALA A 77 5.24 9.61 -18.54
C ALA A 77 5.47 8.52 -17.48
N ARG A 78 5.60 8.90 -16.20
CA ARG A 78 5.78 7.92 -15.11
C ARG A 78 4.55 7.05 -14.93
N MET A 79 3.36 7.63 -15.07
CA MET A 79 2.10 6.86 -15.02
C MET A 79 2.01 5.86 -16.18
N GLY A 80 2.36 6.29 -17.40
CA GLY A 80 2.40 5.42 -18.56
C GLY A 80 3.37 4.25 -18.36
N VAL A 81 4.59 4.54 -17.88
CA VAL A 81 5.57 3.49 -17.55
C VAL A 81 5.06 2.56 -16.46
N ALA A 82 4.48 3.09 -15.37
CA ALA A 82 3.92 2.26 -14.30
C ALA A 82 2.81 1.34 -14.80
N LEU A 83 1.93 1.83 -15.68
CA LEU A 83 0.87 1.03 -16.28
C LEU A 83 1.44 -0.08 -17.17
N VAL A 84 2.42 0.24 -18.02
CA VAL A 84 3.09 -0.76 -18.87
C VAL A 84 3.78 -1.82 -18.02
N LEU A 85 4.53 -1.42 -16.99
CA LEU A 85 5.19 -2.35 -16.07
C LEU A 85 4.19 -3.23 -15.34
N TYR A 86 3.07 -2.67 -14.88
CA TYR A 86 2.00 -3.44 -14.25
C TYR A 86 1.45 -4.52 -15.20
N ILE A 87 1.15 -4.16 -16.46
CA ILE A 87 0.66 -5.10 -17.47
C ILE A 87 1.69 -6.20 -17.74
N VAL A 88 2.97 -5.83 -17.91
CA VAL A 88 4.06 -6.80 -18.13
C VAL A 88 4.16 -7.76 -16.96
N ILE A 89 4.18 -7.26 -15.72
CA ILE A 89 4.24 -8.09 -14.52
C ILE A 89 3.01 -8.99 -14.41
N LEU A 90 1.82 -8.48 -14.72
CA LEU A 90 0.56 -9.24 -14.66
C LEU A 90 0.61 -10.50 -15.53
N PHE A 91 1.10 -10.38 -16.76
CA PHE A 91 1.24 -11.53 -17.68
C PHE A 91 2.50 -12.37 -17.43
N ALA A 92 3.57 -11.76 -16.93
CA ALA A 92 4.78 -12.48 -16.53
C ALA A 92 4.59 -13.25 -15.21
N HIS A 93 3.59 -12.90 -14.38
CA HIS A 93 3.37 -13.48 -13.07
C HIS A 93 3.23 -15.00 -13.14
N GLU A 94 2.45 -15.53 -14.07
CA GLU A 94 2.29 -16.99 -14.24
C GLU A 94 3.61 -17.67 -14.61
N HIS A 95 4.40 -17.05 -15.49
CA HIS A 95 5.68 -17.60 -15.95
C HIS A 95 6.75 -17.61 -14.86
N VAL A 96 6.74 -16.62 -13.96
CA VAL A 96 7.76 -16.44 -12.92
C VAL A 96 7.36 -17.08 -11.59
N ILE A 97 6.08 -16.98 -11.21
CA ILE A 97 5.54 -17.43 -9.92
C ILE A 97 4.85 -18.79 -10.03
N GLY A 98 4.46 -19.21 -11.25
CA GLY A 98 3.79 -20.48 -11.50
C GLY A 98 2.26 -20.44 -11.36
N PHE A 99 1.68 -19.27 -11.05
CA PHE A 99 0.24 -19.08 -10.87
C PHE A 99 -0.25 -17.85 -11.62
N SER A 100 -1.44 -17.93 -12.24
CA SER A 100 -2.08 -16.77 -12.85
C SER A 100 -2.44 -15.72 -11.79
N ALA A 101 -2.12 -14.45 -12.05
CA ALA A 101 -2.59 -13.32 -11.25
C ALA A 101 -4.02 -12.88 -11.62
N LEU A 102 -4.55 -13.40 -12.72
CA LEU A 102 -5.91 -13.19 -13.16
C LEU A 102 -6.80 -14.36 -12.72
N PRO A 103 -8.05 -14.11 -12.28
CA PRO A 103 -9.01 -15.18 -12.05
C PRO A 103 -9.26 -15.91 -13.37
N GLY A 104 -9.20 -17.25 -13.32
CA GLY A 104 -9.57 -18.15 -14.42
C GLY A 104 -11.02 -18.61 -14.34
#